data_AF-A0AAD6XL43-F1
#
_entry.id   AF-A0AAD6XL43-F1
#
_cell.length_a   1.000
_cell.length_b   1.000
_cell.length_c   1.000
_cell.angle_alpha   90.00
_cell.angle_beta   90.00
_cell.angle_gamma   90.00
#
_symmetry.space_group_name_H-M   'P 1'
#
loop_
_entity.id
_entity.type
_entity.pdbx_description
1 polymer ?
#
loop_
_entity_poly.entity_id
_entity_poly.type
_entity_poly.pdbx_seq_one_letter_code
_entity_poly.pdbx_strand_id
1 'polypeptide(L)'
;MTELRATIFIDILNALLSRAHSSTDSRKSIDAIRHALMTCSLVISSCGEAISRENETAPVIFRLGGGLTEIDIRRFCPLFTLKLDSPTQNLILDELESALASTSDFINCLDQSDSGDPTSRDPLHDIQKQLDRIAVMEVAVDHAYDRVERLSREIDALHPRLQQRLAFAVKKFPQDIAARNSANNDLLAMTIEASLVKVSLIRAQAQNSVYDYRRPKAPDLHMKSALSAAFAKLKEDERKMEDEEGRLDRDLAEYQTLLDMVDGGRSSGFRQIVTDCAAVDRETEECRRDLRRLGWTGDDY
;
A
#
# COMPACT_ATOMS: atom_id res chain seq x y z
N MET A 1 -9.42 6.92 -33.58
CA MET A 1 -9.04 8.34 -33.35
C MET A 1 -7.65 8.72 -33.87
N THR A 2 -6.72 7.77 -34.07
CA THR A 2 -5.38 8.04 -34.61
C THR A 2 -5.37 8.33 -36.12
N GLU A 3 -6.23 7.65 -36.89
CA GLU A 3 -6.33 7.88 -38.34
C GLU A 3 -6.87 9.27 -38.68
N LEU A 4 -7.88 9.75 -37.95
CA LEU A 4 -8.44 11.10 -38.14
C LEU A 4 -7.42 12.22 -37.84
N ARG A 5 -6.40 11.93 -37.02
CA ARG A 5 -5.33 12.88 -36.65
C ARG A 5 -4.22 12.91 -37.70
N ALA A 6 -3.90 11.77 -38.31
CA ALA A 6 -2.96 11.69 -39.41
C ALA A 6 -3.50 12.39 -40.66
N THR A 7 -4.80 12.24 -40.96
CA THR A 7 -5.41 12.91 -42.12
C THR A 7 -5.44 14.43 -41.99
N ILE A 8 -5.77 14.98 -40.81
CA ILE A 8 -5.73 16.43 -40.57
C ILE A 8 -4.30 16.98 -40.70
N PHE A 9 -3.30 16.26 -40.22
CA PHE A 9 -1.90 16.68 -40.32
C PHE A 9 -1.40 16.66 -41.77
N ILE A 10 -1.80 15.64 -42.54
CA ILE A 10 -1.46 15.53 -43.97
C ILE A 10 -2.19 16.60 -44.80
N ASP A 11 -3.44 16.92 -44.50
CA ASP A 11 -4.19 17.96 -45.21
C ASP A 11 -3.63 19.36 -44.96
N ILE A 12 -3.16 19.63 -43.75
CA ILE A 12 -2.47 20.90 -43.41
C ILE A 12 -1.11 20.99 -44.13
N LEU A 13 -0.36 19.90 -44.18
CA LEU A 13 0.92 19.83 -44.91
C LEU A 13 0.72 20.04 -46.41
N ASN A 14 -0.31 19.43 -47.00
CA ASN A 14 -0.63 19.59 -48.42
C ASN A 14 -1.09 21.01 -48.75
N ALA A 15 -1.92 21.63 -47.89
CA ALA A 15 -2.34 23.03 -48.05
C ALA A 15 -1.15 24.01 -47.98
N LEU A 16 -0.15 23.71 -47.15
CA LEU A 16 1.07 24.52 -47.04
C LEU A 16 2.02 24.33 -48.25
N LEU A 17 2.14 23.11 -48.75
CA LEU A 17 2.91 22.80 -49.96
C LEU A 17 2.34 23.49 -51.20
N SER A 18 1.01 23.50 -51.36
CA SER A 18 0.34 24.22 -52.45
C SER A 18 0.50 25.74 -52.36
N ARG A 19 0.58 26.31 -51.15
CA ARG A 19 0.72 27.76 -50.94
C ARG A 19 2.18 28.24 -51.09
N ALA A 20 3.14 27.37 -50.80
CA ALA A 20 4.57 27.63 -51.04
C ALA A 20 4.92 27.64 -52.53
N HIS A 21 4.26 26.81 -53.35
CA HIS A 21 4.48 26.77 -54.80
C HIS A 21 3.90 27.99 -55.55
N SER A 22 3.02 28.80 -54.93
CA SER A 22 2.41 29.96 -55.59
C SER A 22 3.07 31.30 -55.28
N SER A 23 4.16 31.35 -54.49
CA SER A 23 4.79 32.58 -54.04
C SER A 23 6.28 32.60 -54.42
N THR A 24 6.65 33.44 -55.38
CA THR A 24 8.05 33.61 -55.86
C THR A 24 8.95 34.41 -54.91
N ASP A 25 8.46 34.78 -53.73
CA ASP A 25 9.24 35.46 -52.67
C ASP A 25 9.61 34.46 -51.57
N SER A 26 10.87 34.00 -51.56
CA SER A 26 11.42 32.99 -50.63
C SER A 26 11.38 33.41 -49.16
N ARG A 27 11.40 34.71 -48.87
CA ARG A 27 11.28 35.22 -47.48
C ARG A 27 9.88 35.06 -46.91
N LYS A 28 8.83 35.25 -47.73
CA LYS A 28 7.44 35.09 -47.29
C LYS A 28 7.08 33.63 -47.08
N SER A 29 7.69 32.70 -47.83
CA SER A 29 7.50 31.25 -47.62
C SER A 29 8.17 30.77 -46.33
N ILE A 30 9.35 31.30 -45.98
CA ILE A 30 10.05 30.93 -44.75
C ILE A 30 9.28 31.44 -43.51
N ASP A 31 8.78 32.67 -43.53
CA ASP A 31 7.96 33.20 -42.43
C ASP A 31 6.61 32.47 -42.29
N ALA A 32 6.00 32.05 -43.41
CA ALA A 32 4.78 31.24 -43.39
C ALA A 32 5.02 29.84 -42.80
N ILE A 33 6.15 29.20 -43.13
CA ILE A 33 6.54 27.89 -42.56
C ILE A 33 6.87 28.03 -41.07
N ARG A 34 7.56 29.09 -40.67
CA ARG A 34 7.88 29.38 -39.26
C ARG A 34 6.63 29.61 -38.42
N HIS A 35 5.66 30.38 -38.94
CA HIS A 35 4.37 30.57 -38.27
C HIS A 35 3.60 29.25 -38.17
N ALA A 36 3.57 28.43 -39.22
CA ALA A 36 2.90 27.14 -39.22
C ALA A 36 3.51 26.14 -38.21
N LEU A 37 4.84 26.09 -38.09
CA LEU A 37 5.54 25.27 -37.10
C LEU A 37 5.23 25.71 -35.66
N MET A 38 5.18 27.01 -35.40
CA MET A 38 4.77 27.55 -34.10
C MET A 38 3.30 27.23 -33.77
N THR A 39 2.42 27.27 -34.78
CA THR A 39 1.00 26.91 -34.59
C THR A 39 0.84 25.41 -34.32
N CYS A 40 1.62 24.55 -34.99
CA CYS A 40 1.63 23.10 -34.75
C CYS A 40 2.18 22.75 -33.35
N SER A 41 3.21 23.44 -32.89
CA SER A 41 3.76 23.30 -31.54
C SER A 41 2.71 23.61 -30.46
N LEU A 42 1.94 24.69 -30.64
CA LEU A 42 0.86 25.08 -29.74
C LEU A 42 -0.30 24.07 -29.72
N VAL A 43 -0.66 23.48 -30.88
CA VAL A 43 -1.70 22.45 -30.97
C VAL A 43 -1.24 21.13 -30.34
N ILE A 44 0.04 20.76 -30.48
CA ILE A 44 0.60 19.58 -29.81
C ILE A 44 0.62 19.76 -28.29
N SER A 45 0.94 20.97 -27.80
CA SER A 45 0.89 21.31 -26.38
C SER A 45 -0.54 21.29 -25.81
N SER A 46 -1.53 21.85 -26.51
CA SER A 46 -2.92 21.87 -26.04
C SER A 46 -3.60 20.49 -26.12
N CYS A 47 -3.22 19.65 -27.09
CA CYS A 47 -3.65 18.25 -27.15
C CYS A 47 -3.03 17.38 -26.06
N GLY A 48 -1.88 17.75 -25.50
CA GLY A 48 -1.28 17.08 -24.33
C GLY A 48 -2.09 17.29 -23.04
N GLU A 49 -2.72 18.46 -22.89
CA GLU A 49 -3.54 18.77 -21.71
C GLU A 49 -4.95 18.15 -21.76
N ALA A 50 -5.52 18.00 -22.96
CA ALA A 50 -6.87 17.43 -23.14
C ALA A 50 -6.96 15.93 -22.78
N ILE A 51 -5.85 15.19 -22.79
CA ILE A 51 -5.81 13.75 -22.44
C ILE A 51 -5.92 13.52 -20.92
N SER A 52 -5.79 14.57 -20.10
CA SER A 52 -5.94 14.47 -18.64
C SER A 52 -7.40 14.56 -18.13
N ARG A 53 -8.41 14.73 -19.01
CA ARG A 53 -9.80 14.95 -18.59
C ARG A 53 -10.85 13.95 -19.06
N GLU A 54 -10.51 12.92 -19.83
CA GLU A 54 -11.44 11.83 -20.17
C GLU A 54 -11.01 10.53 -19.51
N ASN A 55 -11.44 10.30 -18.27
CA ASN A 55 -11.39 8.98 -17.65
C ASN A 55 -12.53 8.80 -16.63
N GLU A 56 -13.77 8.94 -17.13
CA GLU A 56 -14.97 8.43 -16.47
C GLU A 56 -15.83 7.72 -17.51
N THR A 57 -15.42 6.53 -17.93
CA THR A 57 -16.32 5.41 -18.30
C THR A 57 -15.49 4.12 -18.32
N ALA A 58 -16.09 3.04 -17.83
CA ALA A 58 -15.43 1.80 -17.42
C ALA A 58 -14.47 1.19 -18.47
N PRO A 59 -13.31 0.63 -18.05
CA PRO A 59 -12.32 0.12 -19.00
C PRO A 59 -12.75 -1.23 -19.57
N VAL A 60 -12.93 -1.27 -20.89
CA VAL A 60 -13.00 -2.53 -21.66
C VAL A 60 -11.60 -3.14 -21.66
N ILE A 61 -11.42 -4.25 -20.95
CA ILE A 61 -10.13 -4.93 -20.81
C ILE A 61 -9.81 -5.70 -22.09
N PHE A 62 -9.01 -5.10 -22.99
CA PHE A 62 -8.39 -5.82 -24.09
C PHE A 62 -7.23 -6.68 -23.55
N ARG A 63 -7.34 -8.01 -23.70
CA ARG A 63 -6.27 -8.95 -23.35
C ARG A 63 -5.51 -9.35 -24.61
N LEU A 64 -4.21 -9.07 -24.67
CA LEU A 64 -3.33 -9.62 -25.70
C LEU A 64 -2.90 -11.04 -25.33
N GLY A 65 -2.55 -11.85 -26.35
CA GLY A 65 -2.09 -13.23 -26.19
C GLY A 65 -0.85 -13.30 -25.30
N GLY A 66 -0.90 -14.16 -24.27
CA GLY A 66 0.15 -14.28 -23.24
C GLY A 66 -0.26 -13.78 -21.85
N GLY A 67 -1.49 -13.26 -21.68
CA GLY A 67 -2.04 -12.91 -20.36
C GLY A 67 -1.60 -11.54 -19.84
N LEU A 68 -0.88 -10.76 -20.65
CA LEU A 68 -0.52 -9.38 -20.34
C LEU A 68 -1.72 -8.46 -20.62
N THR A 69 -2.09 -7.68 -19.61
CA THR A 69 -3.11 -6.64 -19.77
C THR A 69 -2.47 -5.34 -20.24
N GLU A 70 -3.23 -4.46 -20.89
CA GLU A 70 -2.75 -3.12 -21.28
C GLU A 70 -2.20 -2.33 -20.08
N ILE A 71 -2.76 -2.58 -18.89
CA ILE A 71 -2.31 -2.00 -17.63
C ILE A 71 -0.90 -2.51 -17.26
N ASP A 72 -0.62 -3.79 -17.47
CA ASP A 72 0.72 -4.35 -17.23
C ASP A 72 1.74 -3.77 -18.20
N ILE A 73 1.37 -3.57 -19.47
CA ILE A 73 2.24 -2.92 -20.46
C ILE A 73 2.54 -1.48 -20.01
N ARG A 74 1.54 -0.72 -19.55
CA ARG A 74 1.73 0.65 -19.02
C ARG A 74 2.52 0.70 -17.71
N ARG A 75 2.53 -0.39 -16.94
CA ARG A 75 3.22 -0.48 -15.64
C ARG A 75 4.69 -0.89 -15.78
N PHE A 76 5.02 -1.68 -16.81
CA PHE A 76 6.37 -2.18 -17.06
C PHE A 76 7.09 -1.47 -18.22
N CYS A 77 6.39 -0.79 -19.12
CA CYS A 77 6.98 0.28 -19.91
C CYS A 77 6.87 1.58 -19.12
N PRO A 78 7.95 2.11 -18.51
CA PRO A 78 7.97 3.53 -18.27
C PRO A 78 7.72 4.17 -19.64
N LEU A 79 6.69 5.03 -19.72
CA LEU A 79 6.48 5.88 -20.88
C LEU A 79 7.84 6.52 -21.19
N PHE A 80 8.52 6.02 -22.21
CA PHE A 80 9.61 6.74 -22.85
C PHE A 80 8.93 7.96 -23.48
N THR A 81 8.69 9.00 -22.67
CA THR A 81 8.86 10.33 -23.16
C THR A 81 10.32 10.36 -23.58
N LEU A 82 10.57 10.06 -24.85
CA LEU A 82 11.81 10.40 -25.56
C LEU A 82 11.92 11.95 -25.53
N LYS A 83 12.09 12.52 -24.35
CA LYS A 83 12.72 13.80 -24.19
C LYS A 83 14.17 13.48 -24.48
N LEU A 84 14.59 13.77 -25.72
CA LEU A 84 16.01 13.87 -26.01
C LEU A 84 16.63 14.75 -24.91
N ASP A 85 17.73 14.26 -24.34
CA ASP A 85 18.42 14.98 -23.28
C ASP A 85 18.77 16.38 -23.80
N SER A 86 18.52 17.43 -23.01
CA SER A 86 18.77 18.84 -23.39
C SER A 86 20.12 19.06 -24.11
N PRO A 87 21.25 18.46 -23.67
CA PRO A 87 22.52 18.56 -24.40
C PRO A 87 22.47 17.92 -25.79
N THR A 88 21.82 16.77 -25.96
CA THR A 88 21.69 16.11 -27.27
C THR A 88 20.77 16.88 -28.21
N GLN A 89 19.72 17.51 -27.66
CA GLN A 89 18.82 18.36 -28.44
C GLN A 89 19.55 19.62 -28.94
N ASN A 90 20.35 20.27 -28.08
CA ASN A 90 21.15 21.42 -28.47
C ASN A 90 22.24 21.05 -29.48
N LEU A 91 22.86 19.88 -29.34
CA LEU A 91 23.88 19.40 -30.28
C LEU A 91 23.28 19.08 -31.65
N ILE A 92 22.07 18.51 -31.69
CA ILE A 92 21.33 18.31 -32.95
C ILE A 92 20.93 19.66 -33.56
N LEU A 93 20.46 20.61 -32.75
CA LEU A 93 20.09 21.95 -33.24
C LEU A 93 21.30 22.69 -33.81
N ASP A 94 22.45 22.66 -33.14
CA ASP A 94 23.71 23.25 -33.63
C ASP A 94 24.17 22.59 -34.94
N GLU A 95 24.08 21.27 -35.05
CA GLU A 95 24.44 20.55 -36.28
C GLU A 95 23.46 20.87 -37.42
N LEU A 96 22.16 21.07 -37.12
CA LEU A 96 21.13 21.43 -38.09
C LEU A 96 21.27 22.88 -38.55
N GLU A 97 21.58 23.80 -37.64
CA GLU A 97 21.92 25.19 -37.98
C GLU A 97 23.20 25.29 -38.80
N SER A 98 24.23 24.50 -38.45
CA SER A 98 25.46 24.41 -39.24
C SER A 98 25.22 23.83 -40.64
N ALA A 99 24.41 22.78 -40.76
CA ALA A 99 24.03 22.19 -42.04
C ALA A 99 23.19 23.17 -42.87
N LEU A 100 22.22 23.85 -42.27
CA LEU A 100 21.41 24.86 -42.95
C LEU A 100 22.25 26.06 -43.39
N ALA A 101 23.17 26.54 -42.55
CA ALA A 101 24.13 27.58 -42.92
C ALA A 101 25.01 27.14 -44.08
N SER A 102 25.53 25.91 -44.06
CA SER A 102 26.30 25.35 -45.17
C SER A 102 25.50 25.23 -46.47
N THR A 103 24.22 24.85 -46.40
CA THR A 103 23.35 24.80 -47.59
C THR A 103 22.99 26.20 -48.09
N SER A 104 22.77 27.15 -47.19
CA SER A 104 22.54 28.55 -47.54
C SER A 104 23.78 29.15 -48.19
N ASP A 105 24.98 28.86 -47.70
CA ASP A 105 26.23 29.33 -48.28
C ASP A 105 26.46 28.71 -49.67
N PHE A 106 26.12 27.43 -49.85
CA PHE A 106 26.15 26.76 -51.16
C PHE A 106 25.16 27.38 -52.16
N ILE A 107 23.92 27.67 -51.74
CA ILE A 107 22.91 28.32 -52.59
C ILE A 107 23.29 29.77 -52.89
N ASN A 108 23.83 30.50 -51.92
CA ASN A 108 24.34 31.86 -52.13
C ASN A 108 25.56 31.89 -53.08
N CYS A 109 26.36 30.82 -53.12
CA CYS A 109 27.42 30.66 -54.13
C CYS A 109 26.85 30.40 -55.53
N LEU A 110 25.71 29.70 -55.64
CA LEU A 110 25.03 29.50 -56.92
C LEU A 110 24.43 30.80 -57.47
N ASP A 111 23.83 31.64 -56.62
CA ASP A 111 23.22 32.92 -57.02
C ASP A 111 24.25 34.01 -57.38
N GLN A 112 25.50 33.92 -56.91
CA GLN A 112 26.58 34.86 -57.27
C GLN A 112 27.28 34.53 -58.61
N SER A 113 26.86 33.46 -59.29
CA SER A 113 27.49 33.01 -60.55
C SER A 113 27.19 33.89 -61.77
N ASP A 114 26.38 34.95 -61.63
CA ASP A 114 26.04 35.89 -62.72
C ASP A 114 26.84 37.21 -62.68
N SER A 115 27.78 37.37 -61.74
CA SER A 115 28.76 38.46 -61.75
C SER A 115 30.18 37.89 -61.88
N GLY A 116 30.75 38.01 -63.08
CA GLY A 116 31.99 37.36 -63.49
C GLY A 116 33.25 37.80 -62.74
N ASP A 117 33.63 37.02 -61.73
CA ASP A 117 35.00 36.96 -61.19
C ASP A 117 35.48 35.49 -61.14
N PRO A 118 36.40 35.05 -62.02
CA PRO A 118 36.77 33.64 -62.22
C PRO A 118 37.87 33.13 -61.27
N THR A 119 38.03 33.72 -60.09
CA THR A 119 39.09 33.31 -59.16
C THR A 119 38.57 33.07 -57.75
N SER A 120 38.64 31.79 -57.34
CA SER A 120 38.80 31.31 -55.94
C SER A 120 37.65 30.63 -55.19
N ARG A 121 36.70 29.95 -55.84
CA ARG A 121 36.06 28.78 -55.22
C ARG A 121 35.96 27.67 -56.23
N ASP A 122 36.91 26.74 -56.18
CA ASP A 122 36.92 25.56 -57.03
C ASP A 122 35.88 24.60 -56.42
N PRO A 123 34.66 24.49 -56.96
CA PRO A 123 33.58 23.71 -56.32
C PRO A 123 33.97 22.23 -56.21
N LEU A 124 34.89 21.77 -57.06
CA LEU A 124 35.48 20.45 -57.01
C LEU A 124 36.33 20.23 -55.75
N HIS A 125 36.99 21.26 -55.23
CA HIS A 125 37.78 21.16 -54.00
C HIS A 125 36.89 21.03 -52.77
N ASP A 126 35.78 21.76 -52.71
CA ASP A 126 34.81 21.65 -51.61
C ASP A 126 34.07 20.31 -51.64
N ILE A 127 33.71 19.80 -52.84
CA ILE A 127 33.14 18.46 -53.00
C ILE A 127 34.15 17.39 -52.54
N GLN A 128 35.43 17.51 -52.91
CA GLN A 128 36.47 16.57 -52.49
C GLN A 128 36.64 16.59 -50.96
N LYS A 129 36.63 17.77 -50.34
CA LYS A 129 36.70 17.91 -48.88
C LYS A 129 35.51 17.27 -48.16
N GLN A 130 34.31 17.37 -48.72
CA GLN A 130 33.12 16.70 -48.17
C GLN A 130 33.18 15.18 -48.35
N LEU A 131 33.68 14.70 -49.49
CA LEU A 131 33.91 13.26 -49.71
C LEU A 131 34.93 12.70 -48.72
N ASP A 132 36.03 13.43 -48.48
CA ASP A 132 37.04 13.03 -47.50
C ASP A 132 36.45 13.04 -46.07
N ARG A 133 35.60 14.02 -45.73
CA ARG A 133 34.89 14.05 -44.44
C ARG A 133 33.93 12.89 -44.28
N ILE A 134 33.17 12.54 -45.33
CA ILE A 134 32.26 11.40 -45.33
C ILE A 134 33.06 10.11 -45.14
N ALA A 135 34.17 9.93 -45.85
CA ALA A 135 35.03 8.76 -45.70
C ALA A 135 35.57 8.61 -44.27
N VAL A 136 35.98 9.71 -43.62
CA VAL A 136 36.40 9.68 -42.21
C VAL A 136 35.23 9.34 -41.27
N MET A 137 34.03 9.86 -41.55
CA MET A 137 32.84 9.54 -40.77
C MET A 137 32.41 8.08 -40.92
N GLU A 138 32.50 7.52 -42.13
CA GLU A 138 32.22 6.09 -42.39
C GLU A 138 33.16 5.20 -41.56
N VAL A 139 34.47 5.48 -41.56
CA VAL A 139 35.44 4.74 -40.73
C VAL A 139 35.12 4.88 -39.23
N ALA A 140 34.71 6.07 -38.77
CA ALA A 140 34.32 6.28 -37.37
C ALA A 140 33.04 5.50 -37.00
N VAL A 141 32.08 5.41 -37.92
CA VAL A 141 30.84 4.65 -37.78
C VAL A 141 31.13 3.16 -37.73
N ASP A 142 31.99 2.65 -38.61
CA ASP A 142 32.42 1.24 -38.61
C ASP A 142 33.09 0.86 -37.29
N HIS A 143 33.99 1.71 -36.79
CA HIS A 143 34.60 1.50 -35.47
C HIS A 143 33.59 1.53 -34.31
N ALA A 144 32.55 2.36 -34.39
CA ALA A 144 31.49 2.37 -33.41
C ALA A 144 30.67 1.07 -33.47
N TYR A 145 30.34 0.58 -34.66
CA TYR A 145 29.65 -0.69 -34.85
C TYR A 145 30.46 -1.87 -34.32
N ASP A 146 31.75 -1.96 -34.62
CA ASP A 146 32.65 -3.01 -34.10
C ASP A 146 32.69 -3.01 -32.57
N ARG A 147 32.68 -1.83 -31.96
CA ARG A 147 32.66 -1.68 -30.50
C ARG A 147 31.34 -2.15 -29.91
N VAL A 148 30.21 -1.78 -30.51
CA VAL A 148 28.89 -2.22 -30.06
C VAL A 148 28.75 -3.74 -30.19
N GLU A 149 29.23 -4.31 -31.30
CA GLU A 149 29.18 -5.76 -31.51
C GLU A 149 30.02 -6.50 -30.47
N ARG A 150 31.22 -6.00 -30.14
CA ARG A 150 32.06 -6.56 -29.09
C ARG A 150 31.37 -6.52 -27.72
N LEU A 151 30.79 -5.38 -27.35
CA LEU A 151 30.06 -5.23 -26.09
C LEU A 151 28.84 -6.14 -26.04
N SER A 152 28.11 -6.30 -27.15
CA SER A 152 26.97 -7.23 -27.22
C SER A 152 27.44 -8.66 -26.96
N ARG A 153 28.52 -9.11 -27.62
CA ARG A 153 29.08 -10.46 -27.39
C ARG A 153 29.56 -10.65 -25.96
N GLU A 154 30.14 -9.62 -25.34
CA GLU A 154 30.55 -9.67 -23.93
C GLU A 154 29.33 -9.79 -23.00
N ILE A 155 28.27 -9.02 -23.25
CA ILE A 155 27.01 -9.11 -22.49
C ILE A 155 26.39 -10.50 -22.64
N ASP A 156 26.33 -11.02 -23.87
CA ASP A 156 25.78 -12.34 -24.17
C ASP A 156 26.58 -13.46 -23.49
N ALA A 157 27.89 -13.29 -23.31
CA ALA A 157 28.73 -14.22 -22.57
C ALA A 157 28.61 -14.08 -21.04
N LEU A 158 28.41 -12.86 -20.53
CA LEU A 158 28.30 -12.58 -19.09
C LEU A 158 26.92 -12.95 -18.54
N HIS A 159 25.85 -12.76 -19.32
CA HIS A 159 24.49 -13.02 -18.91
C HIS A 159 24.25 -14.46 -18.40
N PRO A 160 24.61 -15.53 -19.13
CA PRO A 160 24.42 -16.90 -18.66
C PRO A 160 25.27 -17.22 -17.44
N ARG A 161 26.47 -16.64 -17.32
CA ARG A 161 27.33 -16.81 -16.13
C ARG A 161 26.71 -16.20 -14.89
N LEU A 162 26.14 -15.00 -15.02
CA LEU A 162 25.44 -14.33 -13.93
C LEU A 162 24.19 -15.12 -13.53
N GLN A 163 23.41 -15.59 -14.51
CA GLN A 163 22.21 -16.38 -14.29
C GLN A 163 22.54 -17.72 -13.58
N GLN A 164 23.61 -18.41 -14.00
CA GLN A 164 24.08 -19.62 -13.33
C GLN A 164 24.51 -19.36 -11.88
N ARG A 165 25.26 -18.28 -11.65
CA ARG A 165 25.68 -17.89 -10.29
C ARG A 165 24.49 -17.54 -9.41
N LEU A 166 23.52 -16.82 -9.95
CA LEU A 166 22.28 -16.49 -9.24
C LEU A 166 21.47 -17.74 -8.93
N ALA A 167 21.28 -18.64 -9.90
CA ALA A 167 20.58 -19.90 -9.70
C ALA A 167 21.26 -20.77 -8.63
N PHE A 168 22.60 -20.81 -8.64
CA PHE A 168 23.38 -21.51 -7.63
C PHE A 168 23.22 -20.88 -6.24
N ALA A 169 23.33 -19.55 -6.14
CA ALA A 169 23.12 -18.81 -4.90
C ALA A 169 21.71 -19.04 -4.34
N VAL A 170 20.68 -18.89 -5.18
CA VAL A 170 19.28 -19.10 -4.81
C VAL A 170 19.01 -20.54 -4.41
N LYS A 171 19.73 -21.53 -4.94
CA LYS A 171 19.60 -22.93 -4.51
C LYS A 171 20.32 -23.20 -3.19
N LYS A 172 21.54 -22.66 -3.01
CA LYS A 172 22.40 -22.96 -1.86
C LYS A 172 22.00 -22.21 -0.59
N PHE A 173 21.75 -20.90 -0.69
CA PHE A 173 21.49 -20.07 0.50
C PHE A 173 20.25 -20.53 1.31
N PRO A 174 19.11 -20.88 0.69
CA PRO A 174 17.97 -21.37 1.45
C PRO A 174 18.23 -22.71 2.13
N GLN A 175 19.06 -23.58 1.55
CA GLN A 175 19.42 -24.86 2.18
C GLN A 175 20.27 -24.63 3.44
N ASP A 176 21.26 -23.74 3.36
CA ASP A 176 22.10 -23.39 4.50
C ASP A 176 21.27 -22.70 5.62
N ILE A 177 20.35 -21.80 5.25
CA ILE A 177 19.45 -21.14 6.19
C ILE A 177 18.47 -22.16 6.81
N ALA A 178 17.92 -23.07 6.02
CA ALA A 178 17.00 -24.09 6.51
C ALA A 178 17.69 -25.05 7.49
N ALA A 179 18.91 -25.49 7.19
CA ALA A 179 19.72 -26.32 8.09
C ALA A 179 20.02 -25.59 9.41
N ARG A 180 20.40 -24.31 9.35
CA ARG A 180 20.64 -23.49 10.55
C ARG A 180 19.37 -23.28 11.36
N ASN A 181 18.24 -23.01 10.72
CA ASN A 181 16.96 -22.82 11.40
C ASN A 181 16.49 -24.12 12.06
N SER A 182 16.68 -25.28 11.41
CA SER A 182 16.40 -26.59 12.01
C SER A 182 17.23 -26.81 13.27
N ALA A 183 18.55 -26.62 13.20
CA ALA A 183 19.43 -26.78 14.37
C ALA A 183 19.09 -25.80 15.52
N ASN A 184 18.72 -24.56 15.19
CA ASN A 184 18.26 -23.60 16.19
C ASN A 184 16.94 -24.01 16.84
N ASN A 185 16.00 -24.52 16.04
CA ASN A 185 14.72 -25.02 16.55
C ASN A 185 14.93 -26.24 17.47
N ASP A 186 15.84 -27.15 17.12
CA ASP A 186 16.19 -28.30 17.95
C ASP A 186 16.82 -27.85 19.28
N LEU A 187 17.73 -26.86 19.24
CA LEU A 187 18.30 -26.27 20.45
C LEU A 187 17.24 -25.62 21.33
N LEU A 188 16.31 -24.87 20.75
CA LEU A 188 15.21 -24.25 21.48
C LEU A 188 14.28 -25.31 22.09
N ALA A 189 13.94 -26.36 21.34
CA ALA A 189 13.15 -27.48 21.82
C ALA A 189 13.83 -28.17 23.01
N MET A 190 15.11 -28.53 22.89
CA MET A 190 15.90 -29.10 23.99
C MET A 190 15.95 -28.18 25.21
N THR A 191 16.05 -26.87 24.99
CA THR A 191 16.08 -25.89 26.10
C THR A 191 14.73 -25.83 26.81
N ILE A 192 13.63 -25.85 26.05
CA ILE A 192 12.27 -25.89 26.59
C ILE A 192 12.06 -27.19 27.37
N GLU A 193 12.41 -28.34 26.80
CA GLU A 193 12.32 -29.65 27.47
C GLU A 193 13.16 -29.67 28.76
N ALA A 194 14.41 -29.21 28.73
CA ALA A 194 15.25 -29.11 29.90
C ALA A 194 14.66 -28.19 30.98
N SER A 195 14.02 -27.08 30.57
CA SER A 195 13.34 -26.18 31.49
C SER A 195 12.09 -26.83 32.11
N LEU A 196 11.32 -27.60 31.34
CA LEU A 196 10.15 -28.34 31.82
C LEU A 196 10.55 -29.46 32.79
N VAL A 197 11.64 -30.18 32.50
CA VAL A 197 12.21 -31.17 33.42
C VAL A 197 12.64 -30.50 34.73
N LYS A 198 13.31 -29.33 34.67
CA LYS A 198 13.69 -28.57 35.86
C LYS A 198 12.48 -28.13 36.68
N VAL A 199 11.44 -27.58 36.05
CA VAL A 199 10.20 -27.17 36.74
C VAL A 199 9.50 -28.38 37.37
N SER A 200 9.44 -29.50 36.65
CA SER A 200 8.86 -30.75 37.16
C SER A 200 9.63 -31.28 38.35
N LEU A 201 10.97 -31.18 38.33
CA LEU A 201 11.83 -31.54 39.46
C LEU A 201 11.58 -30.63 40.67
N ILE A 202 11.54 -29.30 40.48
CA ILE A 202 11.26 -28.34 41.55
C ILE A 202 9.87 -28.62 42.14
N ARG A 203 8.87 -28.90 41.31
CA ARG A 203 7.54 -29.28 41.75
C ARG A 203 7.55 -30.56 42.58
N ALA A 204 8.25 -31.60 42.13
CA ALA A 204 8.37 -32.86 42.87
C ALA A 204 9.10 -32.66 44.20
N GLN A 205 10.17 -31.86 44.23
CA GLN A 205 10.88 -31.50 45.46
C GLN A 205 10.01 -30.70 46.42
N ALA A 206 9.24 -29.73 45.93
CA ALA A 206 8.31 -28.95 46.74
C ALA A 206 7.16 -29.82 47.27
N GLN A 207 6.64 -30.76 46.47
CA GLN A 207 5.64 -31.71 46.93
C GLN A 207 6.22 -32.64 48.00
N ASN A 208 7.43 -33.17 47.81
CA ASN A 208 8.09 -33.98 48.83
C ASN A 208 8.36 -33.15 50.10
N SER A 209 8.82 -31.91 49.97
CA SER A 209 9.12 -31.07 51.14
C SER A 209 7.87 -30.66 51.90
N VAL A 210 6.73 -30.46 51.23
CA VAL A 210 5.45 -30.11 51.87
C VAL A 210 4.78 -31.35 52.46
N TYR A 211 4.68 -32.42 51.68
CA TYR A 211 3.87 -33.58 52.05
C TYR A 211 4.62 -34.64 52.86
N ASP A 212 5.94 -34.77 52.67
CA ASP A 212 6.81 -35.64 53.46
C ASP A 212 7.54 -34.87 54.57
N TYR A 213 7.11 -33.62 54.87
CA TYR A 213 7.56 -32.89 56.05
C TYR A 213 7.22 -33.69 57.31
N ARG A 214 8.25 -34.26 57.93
CA ARG A 214 8.15 -34.89 59.24
C ARG A 214 8.52 -33.88 60.31
N ARG A 215 7.58 -33.60 61.20
CA ARG A 215 7.87 -32.76 62.37
C ARG A 215 8.86 -33.53 63.26
N PRO A 216 10.03 -32.98 63.60
CA PRO A 216 11.06 -33.72 64.34
C PRO A 216 10.62 -34.18 65.73
N LYS A 217 9.61 -33.53 66.31
CA LYS A 217 9.03 -33.90 67.61
C LYS A 217 7.91 -34.95 67.52
N ALA A 218 7.40 -35.26 66.32
CA ALA A 218 6.34 -36.24 66.10
C ALA A 218 6.41 -36.78 64.65
N PRO A 219 7.26 -37.77 64.37
CA PRO A 219 7.52 -38.26 63.01
C PRO A 219 6.31 -38.94 62.36
N ASP A 220 5.33 -39.36 63.15
CA ASP A 220 4.11 -40.02 62.65
C ASP A 220 3.08 -39.03 62.12
N LEU A 221 3.14 -37.76 62.55
CA LEU A 221 2.25 -36.69 62.09
C LEU A 221 2.78 -36.09 60.79
N HIS A 222 2.34 -36.67 59.66
CA HIS A 222 2.63 -36.20 58.32
C HIS A 222 1.67 -35.07 57.91
N MET A 223 2.14 -34.08 57.15
CA MET A 223 1.28 -33.01 56.61
C MET A 223 0.08 -33.56 55.81
N LYS A 224 0.27 -34.68 55.09
CA LYS A 224 -0.82 -35.42 54.42
C LYS A 224 -1.96 -35.77 55.37
N SER A 225 -1.64 -36.24 56.58
CA SER A 225 -2.62 -36.60 57.60
C SER A 225 -3.32 -35.37 58.19
N ALA A 226 -2.61 -34.26 58.34
CA ALA A 226 -3.21 -33.01 58.82
C ALA A 226 -4.20 -32.45 57.78
N LEU A 227 -3.83 -32.47 56.50
CA LEU A 227 -4.71 -32.05 55.41
C LEU A 227 -5.93 -32.96 55.24
N SER A 228 -5.77 -34.28 55.35
CA SER A 228 -6.92 -35.19 55.29
C SER A 228 -7.88 -35.00 56.47
N ALA A 229 -7.36 -34.74 57.68
CA ALA A 229 -8.19 -34.44 58.84
C ALA A 229 -8.91 -33.08 58.70
N ALA A 230 -8.23 -32.06 58.19
CA ALA A 230 -8.85 -30.76 57.91
C ALA A 230 -9.93 -30.87 56.83
N PHE A 231 -9.69 -31.63 55.76
CA PHE A 231 -10.67 -31.87 54.71
C PHE A 231 -11.88 -32.65 55.22
N ALA A 232 -11.66 -33.69 56.03
CA ALA A 232 -12.75 -34.43 56.67
C ALA A 232 -13.60 -33.52 57.58
N LYS A 233 -12.95 -32.61 58.32
CA LYS A 233 -13.64 -31.61 59.15
C LYS A 233 -14.46 -30.64 58.30
N LEU A 234 -13.89 -30.09 57.22
CA LEU A 234 -14.61 -29.18 56.33
C LEU A 234 -15.84 -29.84 55.69
N LYS A 235 -15.73 -31.11 55.31
CA LYS A 235 -16.85 -31.88 54.75
C LYS A 235 -17.94 -32.18 55.78
N GLU A 236 -17.56 -32.38 57.05
CA GLU A 236 -18.50 -32.50 58.14
C GLU A 236 -19.21 -31.17 58.43
N ASP A 237 -18.46 -30.06 58.42
CA ASP A 237 -19.02 -28.72 58.62
C ASP A 237 -19.94 -28.32 57.44
N GLU A 238 -19.62 -28.71 56.21
CA GLU A 238 -20.48 -28.55 55.01
C GLU A 238 -21.83 -29.26 55.20
N ARG A 239 -21.81 -30.53 55.62
CA ARG A 239 -23.04 -31.29 55.90
C ARG A 239 -23.89 -30.65 57.00
N LYS A 240 -23.26 -30.14 58.05
CA LYS A 240 -23.99 -29.42 59.11
C LYS A 240 -24.66 -28.15 58.59
N MET A 241 -23.99 -27.40 57.72
CA MET A 241 -24.59 -26.22 57.10
C MET A 241 -25.76 -26.60 56.18
N GLU A 242 -25.65 -27.67 55.41
CA GLU A 242 -26.77 -28.20 54.60
C GLU A 242 -27.97 -28.61 55.47
N ASP A 243 -27.72 -29.28 56.60
CA ASP A 243 -28.77 -29.67 57.55
C ASP A 243 -29.43 -28.45 58.22
N GLU A 244 -28.63 -27.43 58.56
CA GLU A 244 -29.11 -26.15 59.11
C GLU A 244 -29.93 -25.36 58.09
N GLU A 245 -29.48 -25.27 56.84
CA GLU A 245 -30.20 -24.64 55.72
C GLU A 245 -31.54 -25.35 55.51
N GLY A 246 -31.55 -26.67 55.42
CA GLY A 246 -32.77 -27.45 55.30
C GLY A 246 -33.72 -27.35 56.50
N ARG A 247 -33.23 -26.95 57.68
CA ARG A 247 -34.09 -26.59 58.82
C ARG A 247 -34.68 -25.20 58.64
N LEU A 248 -33.86 -24.22 58.29
CA LEU A 248 -34.31 -22.84 58.09
C LEU A 248 -35.32 -22.73 56.95
N ASP A 249 -35.16 -23.50 55.87
CA ASP A 249 -36.12 -23.54 54.77
C ASP A 249 -37.48 -24.08 55.21
N ARG A 250 -37.50 -25.05 56.13
CA ARG A 250 -38.75 -25.55 56.73
C ARG A 250 -39.39 -24.48 57.59
N ASP A 251 -38.62 -23.82 58.45
CA ASP A 251 -39.11 -22.73 59.30
C ASP A 251 -39.66 -21.58 58.43
N LEU A 252 -38.98 -21.22 57.35
CA LEU A 252 -39.42 -20.20 56.38
C LEU A 252 -40.69 -20.63 55.66
N ALA A 253 -40.83 -21.89 55.27
CA ALA A 253 -42.05 -22.40 54.66
C ALA A 253 -43.23 -22.36 55.64
N GLU A 254 -43.01 -22.64 56.93
CA GLU A 254 -44.01 -22.49 57.98
C GLU A 254 -44.42 -21.02 58.16
N TYR A 255 -43.46 -20.09 58.22
CA TYR A 255 -43.74 -18.66 58.29
C TYR A 255 -44.46 -18.14 57.05
N GLN A 256 -44.07 -18.60 55.87
CA GLN A 256 -44.75 -18.26 54.63
C GLN A 256 -46.18 -18.81 54.62
N THR A 257 -46.41 -20.00 55.16
CA THR A 257 -47.77 -20.55 55.32
C THR A 257 -48.59 -19.71 56.32
N LEU A 258 -48.00 -19.26 57.43
CA LEU A 258 -48.67 -18.35 58.38
C LEU A 258 -49.02 -17.01 57.73
N LEU A 259 -48.09 -16.44 56.96
CA LEU A 259 -48.32 -15.21 56.19
C LEU A 259 -49.42 -15.43 55.14
N ASP A 260 -49.36 -16.53 54.40
CA ASP A 260 -50.38 -16.90 53.41
C ASP A 260 -51.75 -17.16 54.06
N MET A 261 -51.84 -17.56 55.33
CA MET A 261 -53.13 -17.63 56.05
C MET A 261 -53.64 -16.25 56.46
N VAL A 262 -52.74 -15.34 56.87
CA VAL A 262 -53.09 -13.95 57.20
C VAL A 262 -53.48 -13.16 55.95
N ASP A 263 -52.81 -13.40 54.83
CA ASP A 263 -53.08 -12.81 53.53
C ASP A 263 -54.12 -13.59 52.69
N GLY A 264 -54.43 -14.84 53.08
CA GLY A 264 -55.23 -15.82 52.32
C GLY A 264 -56.73 -15.69 52.43
N GLY A 265 -57.23 -14.68 53.12
CA GLY A 265 -58.55 -14.15 52.79
C GLY A 265 -58.42 -13.27 51.56
N ARG A 266 -59.19 -13.52 50.49
CA ARG A 266 -59.26 -12.74 49.22
C ARG A 266 -59.40 -11.20 49.37
N SER A 267 -59.41 -10.67 50.59
CA SER A 267 -59.25 -9.27 50.97
C SER A 267 -58.25 -9.18 52.14
N SER A 268 -56.94 -9.22 51.87
CA SER A 268 -55.91 -8.88 52.87
C SER A 268 -56.09 -7.41 53.25
N GLY A 269 -56.76 -7.17 54.37
CA GLY A 269 -56.98 -5.84 54.91
C GLY A 269 -55.67 -5.12 55.20
N PHE A 270 -54.59 -5.85 55.51
CA PHE A 270 -53.28 -5.24 55.72
C PHE A 270 -52.69 -4.68 54.43
N ARG A 271 -52.77 -5.41 53.32
CA ARG A 271 -52.36 -4.87 52.00
C ARG A 271 -53.19 -3.65 51.62
N GLN A 272 -54.50 -3.68 51.89
CA GLN A 272 -55.37 -2.52 51.68
C GLN A 272 -54.97 -1.33 52.57
N ILE A 273 -54.70 -1.54 53.85
CA ILE A 273 -54.25 -0.50 54.77
C ILE A 273 -52.92 0.11 54.30
N VAL A 274 -51.97 -0.71 53.84
CA VAL A 274 -50.69 -0.21 53.31
C VAL A 274 -50.91 0.59 52.02
N THR A 275 -51.78 0.13 51.12
CA THR A 275 -52.10 0.90 49.90
C THR A 275 -52.86 2.18 50.19
N ASP A 276 -53.77 2.16 51.16
CA ASP A 276 -54.58 3.32 51.57
C ASP A 276 -53.68 4.34 52.28
N CYS A 277 -52.79 3.91 53.19
CA CYS A 277 -51.83 4.81 53.84
C CYS A 277 -50.88 5.43 52.81
N ALA A 278 -50.36 4.64 51.87
CA ALA A 278 -49.52 5.16 50.79
C ALA A 278 -50.28 6.08 49.81
N ALA A 279 -51.60 5.96 49.71
CA ALA A 279 -52.45 6.87 48.95
C ALA A 279 -52.65 8.19 49.72
N VAL A 280 -52.99 8.12 51.01
CA VAL A 280 -53.12 9.29 51.90
C VAL A 280 -51.82 10.08 51.99
N ASP A 281 -50.68 9.42 52.09
CA ASP A 281 -49.38 10.11 52.11
C ASP A 281 -49.13 10.86 50.79
N ARG A 282 -49.47 10.26 49.64
CA ARG A 282 -49.36 10.95 48.34
C ARG A 282 -50.32 12.13 48.23
N GLU A 283 -51.57 11.96 48.64
CA GLU A 283 -52.57 13.03 48.61
C GLU A 283 -52.21 14.17 49.57
N THR A 284 -51.69 13.85 50.77
CA THR A 284 -51.23 14.86 51.72
C THR A 284 -49.97 15.58 51.23
N GLU A 285 -49.05 14.89 50.55
CA GLU A 285 -47.88 15.49 49.90
C GLU A 285 -48.28 16.43 48.75
N GLU A 286 -49.25 16.02 47.92
CA GLU A 286 -49.83 16.84 46.85
C GLU A 286 -50.56 18.05 47.41
N CYS A 287 -51.39 17.87 48.42
CA CYS A 287 -52.04 18.96 49.15
C CYS A 287 -51.00 19.93 49.72
N ARG A 288 -49.93 19.44 50.38
CA ARG A 288 -48.81 20.28 50.84
C ARG A 288 -48.09 21.02 49.70
N ARG A 289 -47.97 20.43 48.51
CA ARG A 289 -47.38 21.12 47.35
C ARG A 289 -48.31 22.20 46.82
N ASP A 290 -49.60 21.94 46.71
CA ASP A 290 -50.59 22.90 46.21
C ASP A 290 -50.78 24.06 47.18
N LEU A 291 -50.77 23.77 48.48
CA LEU A 291 -50.74 24.78 49.52
C LEU A 291 -49.50 25.68 49.44
N ARG A 292 -48.31 25.11 49.21
CA ARG A 292 -47.10 25.89 48.93
C ARG A 292 -47.25 26.77 47.69
N ARG A 293 -47.90 26.28 46.62
CA ARG A 293 -48.18 27.07 45.41
C ARG A 293 -49.13 28.23 45.68
N LEU A 294 -50.07 28.07 46.61
CA LEU A 294 -51.01 29.12 47.03
C LEU A 294 -50.40 30.12 48.04
N GLY A 295 -49.10 30.00 48.34
CA GLY A 295 -48.42 30.88 49.29
C GLY A 295 -48.63 30.49 50.75
N TRP A 296 -49.21 29.32 51.03
CA TRP A 296 -49.25 28.79 52.40
C TRP A 296 -47.90 28.15 52.71
N THR A 297 -46.97 28.95 53.22
CA THR A 297 -45.84 28.46 54.00
C THR A 297 -46.39 28.18 55.39
N GLY A 298 -46.68 26.91 55.69
CA GLY A 298 -47.28 26.45 56.95
C GLY A 298 -46.40 26.63 58.20
N ASP A 299 -45.62 27.71 58.25
CA ASP A 299 -44.83 28.16 59.39
C ASP A 299 -45.72 28.99 60.32
N ASP A 300 -46.69 28.35 60.95
CA ASP A 300 -47.35 28.86 62.16
C ASP A 300 -47.90 27.67 62.95
N TYR A 301 -46.99 26.86 63.51
CA TYR A 301 -47.07 26.20 64.83
C TYR A 301 -45.76 25.48 65.18
#